data_AF-A0A2H9PVX5-F1
#
_entry.id   AF-A0A2H9PVX5-F1
#
_cell.length_a   1.000
_cell.length_b   1.000
_cell.length_c   1.000
_cell.angle_alpha   90.00
_cell.angle_beta   90.00
_cell.angle_gamma   90.00
#
_symmetry.space_group_name_H-M   'P 1'
#
loop_
_entity.id
_entity.type
_entity.pdbx_description
1 polymer ?
#
loop_
_entity_poly.entity_id
_entity_poly.type
_entity_poly.pdbx_seq_one_letter_code
_entity_poly.pdbx_strand_id
1 'polypeptide(L)'
;MNLKKRGLSPVVASVLIILITVVAAMVIASFVIPWVGQIGEEGQECFNVLGDLSFKSTPYMCYGYDEVNTQNVTGFSVEINSDEIEGFILFGIKGGSSDRFVILDGDSHPELKMLENADFNTPLDVPSRGGVVTYVYDGYIDSFEIRPILKGGNECERSDSFEPRLCSNDEVVLCMSRSGDFC
;
A
#
# COMPACT_ATOMS: atom_id res chain seq x y z
N MET A 1 -31.42 42.50 45.30
CA MET A 1 -30.72 41.37 45.98
C MET A 1 -29.25 41.40 45.55
N ASN A 2 -28.36 41.84 46.44
CA ASN A 2 -26.91 41.89 46.17
C ASN A 2 -26.28 40.52 46.49
N LEU A 3 -26.01 39.72 45.46
CA LEU A 3 -25.24 38.48 45.58
C LEU A 3 -23.76 38.83 45.83
N LYS A 4 -23.33 38.73 47.10
CA LYS A 4 -21.91 38.77 47.46
C LYS A 4 -21.21 37.55 46.84
N LYS A 5 -20.53 37.75 45.72
CA LYS A 5 -19.65 36.74 45.11
C LYS A 5 -18.45 36.53 46.05
N ARG A 6 -18.45 35.42 46.80
CA ARG A 6 -17.24 34.94 47.47
C ARG A 6 -16.34 34.33 46.40
N GLY A 7 -15.24 35.02 46.08
CA GLY A 7 -14.23 34.49 45.17
C GLY A 7 -13.67 33.20 45.75
N LEU A 8 -13.79 32.10 45.00
CA LEU A 8 -13.06 30.88 45.29
C LEU A 8 -11.56 31.20 45.33
N SER A 9 -10.87 30.75 46.38
CA SER A 9 -9.43 30.96 46.52
C SER A 9 -8.72 30.34 45.30
N PRO A 10 -7.86 31.10 44.58
CA PRO A 10 -7.13 30.60 43.41
C PRO A 10 -6.41 29.28 43.64
N VAL A 11 -5.99 29.03 44.89
CA VAL A 11 -5.31 27.80 45.30
C VAL A 11 -6.22 26.57 45.19
N VAL A 12 -7.52 26.71 45.49
CA VAL A 12 -8.45 25.58 45.42
C VAL A 12 -8.73 25.21 43.96
N ALA A 13 -8.80 26.20 43.08
CA ALA A 13 -8.99 25.98 41.65
C ALA A 13 -7.81 25.24 41.02
N SER A 14 -6.56 25.60 41.36
CA SER A 14 -5.38 24.93 40.81
C SER A 14 -5.29 23.47 41.24
N VAL A 15 -5.59 23.16 42.51
CA VAL A 15 -5.59 21.76 42.99
C VAL A 15 -6.67 20.93 42.30
N LEU A 16 -7.87 21.48 42.11
CA LEU A 16 -8.94 20.78 41.40
C LEU A 16 -8.56 20.48 39.94
N ILE A 17 -7.91 21.41 39.26
CA ILE A 17 -7.45 21.21 37.88
C ILE A 17 -6.41 20.09 37.83
N ILE A 18 -5.43 20.08 38.74
CA ILE A 18 -4.39 19.02 38.78
C ILE A 18 -5.04 17.65 39.00
N LEU A 19 -6.00 17.53 39.93
CA LEU A 19 -6.69 16.27 40.17
C LEU A 19 -7.45 15.78 38.94
N ILE A 20 -8.15 16.67 38.23
CA ILE A 20 -8.85 16.32 37.00
C ILE A 20 -7.87 15.85 35.92
N THR A 21 -6.72 16.51 35.76
CA THR A 21 -5.71 16.08 34.78
C THR A 21 -5.12 14.72 35.08
N VAL A 22 -4.90 14.38 36.36
CA VAL A 22 -4.39 13.07 36.76
C VAL A 22 -5.44 11.98 36.49
N VAL A 23 -6.71 12.24 36.83
CA VAL A 23 -7.81 11.29 36.54
C VAL A 23 -7.96 11.08 35.03
N ALA A 24 -7.93 12.16 34.24
CA ALA A 24 -7.99 12.06 32.78
C ALA A 24 -6.84 11.22 32.21
N ALA A 25 -5.60 11.43 32.69
CA ALA A 25 -4.44 10.65 32.28
C ALA A 25 -4.59 9.16 32.63
N MET A 26 -5.11 8.83 33.82
CA MET A 26 -5.36 7.44 34.23
C MET A 26 -6.41 6.76 33.34
N VAL A 27 -7.49 7.47 33.00
CA VAL A 27 -8.51 6.95 32.09
C VAL A 27 -7.90 6.64 30.74
N ILE A 28 -7.16 7.57 30.14
CA ILE A 28 -6.50 7.36 28.85
C ILE A 28 -5.52 6.16 28.93
N ALA A 29 -4.69 6.11 29.97
CA ALA A 29 -3.74 5.02 30.15
C ALA A 29 -4.42 3.64 30.24
N SER A 30 -5.59 3.55 30.89
CA SER A 30 -6.33 2.29 31.03
C SER A 30 -6.83 1.71 29.71
N PHE A 31 -7.01 2.55 28.67
CA PHE A 31 -7.38 2.10 27.33
C PHE A 31 -6.16 1.89 26.42
N VAL A 32 -5.17 2.78 26.49
CA VAL A 32 -4.00 2.75 25.60
C VAL A 32 -3.07 1.56 25.91
N ILE A 33 -2.81 1.26 27.18
CA ILE A 33 -1.88 0.18 27.57
C ILE A 33 -2.34 -1.19 27.06
N PRO A 34 -3.59 -1.65 27.29
CA PRO A 34 -4.03 -2.94 26.77
C PRO A 34 -4.14 -2.95 25.24
N TRP A 35 -4.45 -1.82 24.62
CA TRP A 35 -4.50 -1.70 23.16
C TRP A 35 -3.11 -1.91 22.52
N VAL A 36 -2.06 -1.30 23.09
CA VAL A 36 -0.68 -1.53 22.62
C VAL A 36 -0.25 -2.99 22.84
N GLY A 37 -0.66 -3.60 23.96
CA GLY A 37 -0.36 -5.02 24.22
C GLY A 37 -1.15 -6.01 23.34
N GLN A 38 -2.19 -5.56 22.63
CA GLN A 38 -2.96 -6.36 21.68
C GLN A 38 -2.45 -6.25 20.24
N ILE A 39 -1.53 -5.33 19.97
CA ILE A 39 -0.71 -5.37 18.76
C ILE A 39 0.22 -6.56 18.96
N GLY A 40 -0.26 -7.75 18.58
CA GLY A 40 0.53 -8.98 18.64
C GLY A 40 1.82 -8.85 17.83
N GLU A 41 2.69 -9.86 17.91
CA GLU A 41 3.95 -9.91 17.15
C GLU A 41 3.72 -9.61 15.66
N GLU A 42 2.63 -10.14 15.08
CA GLU A 42 2.19 -9.86 13.70
C GLU A 42 1.96 -8.36 13.41
N GLY A 43 1.34 -7.63 14.34
CA GLY A 43 1.09 -6.20 14.17
C GLY A 43 2.36 -5.37 14.28
N GLN A 44 3.33 -5.82 15.09
CA GLN A 44 4.64 -5.17 15.18
C GLN A 44 5.47 -5.40 13.92
N GLU A 45 5.44 -6.60 13.36
CA GLU A 45 6.09 -6.91 12.08
C GLU A 45 5.54 -6.05 10.93
N CYS A 46 4.21 -5.95 10.80
CA CYS A 46 3.59 -5.09 9.79
C CYS A 46 3.88 -3.59 10.01
N PHE A 47 4.01 -3.15 11.25
CA PHE A 47 4.38 -1.77 11.56
C PHE A 47 5.81 -1.44 11.12
N ASN A 48 6.74 -2.40 11.23
CA ASN A 48 8.14 -2.20 10.86
C ASN A 48 8.35 -2.01 9.35
N VAL A 49 7.48 -2.60 8.53
CA VAL A 49 7.55 -2.50 7.06
C VAL A 49 6.61 -1.45 6.47
N LEU A 50 5.94 -0.66 7.31
CA LEU A 50 4.93 0.30 6.87
C LEU A 50 5.57 1.37 5.99
N GLY A 51 5.14 1.45 4.73
CA GLY A 51 5.68 2.38 3.75
C GLY A 51 6.93 1.88 3.01
N ASP A 52 7.42 0.67 3.31
CA ASP A 52 8.54 0.07 2.59
C ASP A 52 8.10 -0.61 1.27
N LEU A 53 6.80 -0.84 1.07
CA LEU A 53 6.22 -1.26 -0.20
C LEU A 53 5.41 -0.11 -0.79
N SER A 54 5.76 0.36 -1.99
CA SER A 54 5.04 1.48 -2.62
C SER A 54 5.04 1.39 -4.13
N PHE A 55 4.13 2.12 -4.77
CA PHE A 55 4.18 2.30 -6.21
C PHE A 55 5.22 3.37 -6.57
N LYS A 56 6.11 3.03 -7.50
CA LYS A 56 7.11 3.98 -8.01
C LYS A 56 6.56 4.75 -9.20
N SER A 57 6.56 6.08 -9.11
CA SER A 57 6.19 6.93 -10.25
C SER A 57 7.16 6.73 -11.42
N THR A 58 6.69 6.02 -12.44
CA THR A 58 7.38 5.78 -13.72
C THR A 58 6.49 6.19 -14.89
N PRO A 59 7.03 6.36 -16.11
CA PRO A 59 6.22 6.61 -17.30
C PRO A 59 5.20 5.50 -17.62
N TYR A 60 5.41 4.29 -17.07
CA TYR A 60 4.58 3.12 -17.31
C TYR A 60 3.36 3.03 -16.38
N MET A 61 3.20 3.93 -15.40
CA MET A 61 2.02 3.98 -14.52
C MET A 61 0.78 4.55 -15.23
N CYS A 62 0.38 3.90 -16.32
CA CYS A 62 -0.69 4.33 -17.19
C CYS A 62 -1.35 3.12 -17.86
N TYR A 63 -2.53 3.34 -18.44
CA TYR A 63 -3.19 2.37 -19.28
C TYR A 63 -3.28 2.86 -20.72
N GLY A 64 -3.35 1.93 -21.66
CA GLY A 64 -3.51 2.20 -23.09
C GLY A 64 -4.14 1.03 -23.82
N TYR A 65 -4.51 1.25 -25.08
CA TYR A 65 -5.04 0.22 -25.96
C TYR A 65 -3.94 -0.36 -26.83
N ASP A 66 -3.67 -1.65 -26.67
CA ASP A 66 -2.77 -2.40 -27.53
C ASP A 66 -3.45 -2.73 -28.86
N GLU A 67 -3.04 -2.07 -29.93
CA GLU A 67 -3.57 -2.34 -31.27
C GLU A 67 -3.21 -3.75 -31.78
N VAL A 68 -2.13 -4.35 -31.29
CA VAL A 68 -1.64 -5.66 -31.76
C VAL A 68 -2.53 -6.78 -31.24
N ASN A 69 -2.76 -6.82 -29.93
CA ASN A 69 -3.61 -7.83 -29.29
C ASN A 69 -5.07 -7.38 -29.14
N THR A 70 -5.41 -6.17 -29.57
CA THR A 70 -6.77 -5.58 -29.53
C THR A 70 -7.38 -5.53 -28.12
N GLN A 71 -6.54 -5.25 -27.12
CA GLN A 71 -6.93 -5.25 -25.71
C GLN A 71 -6.30 -4.07 -24.97
N ASN A 72 -6.87 -3.71 -23.81
CA ASN A 72 -6.25 -2.69 -22.97
C ASN A 72 -5.13 -3.32 -22.15
N VAL A 73 -4.07 -2.56 -21.90
CA VAL A 73 -2.98 -2.93 -21.00
C VAL A 73 -2.77 -1.83 -19.97
N THR A 74 -2.42 -2.19 -18.74
CA THR A 74 -2.12 -1.24 -17.67
C THR A 74 -0.76 -1.56 -17.04
N GLY A 75 0.16 -0.60 -17.05
CA GLY A 75 1.46 -0.75 -16.42
C GLY A 75 1.49 -0.18 -15.00
N PHE A 76 2.36 -0.75 -14.17
CA PHE A 76 2.65 -0.24 -12.84
C PHE A 76 4.05 -0.66 -12.39
N SER A 77 4.70 0.16 -11.56
CA SER A 77 6.02 -0.14 -11.01
C SER A 77 5.94 -0.21 -9.50
N VAL A 78 6.57 -1.24 -8.91
CA VAL A 78 6.58 -1.48 -7.46
C VAL A 78 8.00 -1.36 -6.93
N GLU A 79 8.18 -0.63 -5.84
CA GLU A 79 9.44 -0.46 -5.11
C GLU A 79 9.32 -1.12 -3.72
N ILE A 80 10.33 -1.89 -3.33
CA ILE A 80 10.44 -2.53 -2.02
C ILE A 80 11.70 -2.02 -1.32
N ASN A 81 11.58 -1.50 -0.10
CA ASN A 81 12.69 -0.92 0.68
C ASN A 81 13.07 -1.73 1.93
N SER A 82 12.40 -2.86 2.18
CA SER A 82 12.64 -3.75 3.32
C SER A 82 13.01 -5.16 2.87
N ASP A 83 13.95 -5.78 3.60
CA ASP A 83 14.31 -7.19 3.42
C ASP A 83 13.32 -8.15 4.12
N GLU A 84 12.36 -7.64 4.88
CA GLU A 84 11.37 -8.45 5.60
C GLU A 84 10.18 -8.86 4.70
N ILE A 85 10.03 -8.17 3.56
CA ILE A 85 8.98 -8.41 2.57
C ILE A 85 9.44 -9.52 1.62
N GLU A 86 8.65 -10.59 1.52
CA GLU A 86 8.88 -11.72 0.60
C GLU A 86 8.13 -11.53 -0.73
N GLY A 87 6.98 -10.86 -0.69
CA GLY A 87 6.18 -10.57 -1.86
C GLY A 87 5.07 -9.59 -1.54
N PHE A 88 4.07 -9.52 -2.40
CA PHE A 88 2.95 -8.62 -2.20
C PHE A 88 1.67 -9.13 -2.84
N ILE A 89 0.54 -8.63 -2.34
CA ILE A 89 -0.78 -8.85 -2.90
C ILE A 89 -1.14 -7.59 -3.68
N LEU A 90 -1.49 -7.78 -4.94
CA LEU A 90 -2.04 -6.74 -5.79
C LEU A 90 -3.56 -6.92 -5.86
N PHE A 91 -4.29 -5.87 -5.54
CA PHE A 91 -5.73 -5.78 -5.76
C PHE A 91 -6.01 -4.88 -6.94
N GLY A 92 -6.57 -5.42 -8.01
CA GLY A 92 -7.06 -4.65 -9.16
C GLY A 92 -8.55 -4.35 -8.99
N ILE A 93 -8.92 -3.07 -8.91
CA ILE A 93 -10.31 -2.64 -8.67
C ILE A 93 -10.92 -2.14 -9.97
N LYS A 94 -12.07 -2.71 -10.36
CA LYS A 94 -12.78 -2.34 -11.58
C LYS A 94 -14.30 -2.39 -11.39
N GLY A 95 -14.97 -1.26 -11.55
CA GLY A 95 -16.43 -1.18 -11.51
C GLY A 95 -17.05 -1.70 -10.20
N GLY A 96 -16.30 -1.62 -9.08
CA GLY A 96 -16.72 -2.14 -7.77
C GLY A 96 -16.43 -3.63 -7.52
N SER A 97 -15.82 -4.33 -8.48
CA SER A 97 -15.21 -5.65 -8.27
C SER A 97 -13.72 -5.49 -7.95
N SER A 98 -13.15 -6.45 -7.22
CA SER A 98 -11.72 -6.52 -6.95
C SER A 98 -11.15 -7.89 -7.31
N ASP A 99 -10.15 -7.91 -8.18
CA ASP A 99 -9.36 -9.10 -8.47
C ASP A 99 -8.12 -9.11 -7.57
N ARG A 100 -7.76 -10.28 -7.03
CA ARG A 100 -6.66 -10.46 -6.07
C ARG A 100 -5.56 -11.31 -6.68
N PHE A 101 -4.36 -10.76 -6.77
CA PHE A 101 -3.18 -11.45 -7.27
C PHE A 101 -2.12 -11.54 -6.16
N VAL A 102 -1.63 -12.75 -5.89
CA VAL A 102 -0.54 -12.97 -4.93
C VAL A 102 0.75 -13.09 -5.74
N ILE A 103 1.69 -12.18 -5.51
CA ILE A 103 2.94 -12.11 -6.27
C ILE A 103 4.08 -12.47 -5.32
N LEU A 104 4.57 -13.71 -5.45
CA LEU A 104 5.77 -14.23 -4.83
C LEU A 104 6.83 -14.49 -5.90
N ASP A 105 8.09 -14.59 -5.49
CA ASP A 105 9.20 -14.87 -6.40
C ASP A 105 9.01 -16.22 -7.10
N GLY A 106 8.99 -16.19 -8.44
CA GLY A 106 8.78 -17.38 -9.28
C GLY A 106 7.33 -17.75 -9.59
N ASP A 107 6.33 -17.07 -8.99
CA ASP A 107 4.91 -17.29 -9.32
C ASP A 107 4.58 -16.77 -10.72
N SER A 108 3.54 -17.32 -11.34
CA SER A 108 3.07 -16.91 -12.67
C SER A 108 1.56 -16.68 -12.67
N HIS A 109 1.11 -15.62 -13.34
CA HIS A 109 -0.31 -15.31 -13.53
C HIS A 109 -0.61 -15.07 -15.02
N PRO A 110 -1.78 -15.49 -15.54
CA PRO A 110 -2.13 -15.29 -16.93
C PRO A 110 -2.40 -13.82 -17.28
N GLU A 111 -2.78 -12.99 -16.31
CA GLU A 111 -3.09 -11.56 -16.53
C GLU A 111 -1.92 -10.63 -16.19
N LEU A 112 -0.80 -11.14 -15.66
CA LEU A 112 0.35 -10.33 -15.28
C LEU A 112 1.62 -10.81 -15.97
N LYS A 113 2.46 -9.84 -16.35
CA LYS A 113 3.84 -10.07 -16.76
C LYS A 113 4.74 -8.97 -16.22
N MET A 114 6.05 -9.22 -16.18
CA MET A 114 7.02 -8.13 -16.02
C MET A 114 7.23 -7.43 -17.36
N LEU A 115 7.51 -6.14 -17.36
CA LEU A 115 7.77 -5.37 -18.58
C LEU A 115 8.97 -5.91 -19.36
N GLU A 116 10.02 -6.35 -18.65
CA GLU A 116 11.21 -6.95 -19.25
C GLU A 116 10.95 -8.37 -19.79
N ASN A 117 9.92 -9.04 -19.27
CA ASN A 117 9.53 -10.36 -19.74
C ASN A 117 8.58 -10.27 -20.92
N ALA A 118 8.82 -11.17 -21.86
CA ALA A 118 8.11 -11.17 -23.12
C ALA A 118 6.62 -11.47 -22.98
N ASP A 119 6.33 -12.53 -22.23
CA ASP A 119 5.09 -13.26 -22.31
C ASP A 119 4.34 -13.21 -20.99
N PHE A 120 3.02 -13.27 -21.05
CA PHE A 120 2.17 -13.55 -19.89
C PHE A 120 2.38 -14.98 -19.41
N ASN A 121 2.05 -15.23 -18.13
CA ASN A 121 2.22 -16.55 -17.52
C ASN A 121 3.69 -17.03 -17.46
N THR A 122 4.65 -16.10 -17.49
CA THR A 122 6.05 -16.35 -17.11
C THR A 122 6.24 -16.15 -15.60
N PRO A 123 7.25 -16.77 -14.99
CA PRO A 123 7.66 -16.46 -13.62
C PRO A 123 7.85 -14.95 -13.42
N LEU A 124 7.30 -14.42 -12.34
CA LEU A 124 7.43 -13.04 -11.89
C LEU A 124 8.52 -12.97 -10.83
N ASP A 125 9.34 -11.93 -10.91
CA ASP A 125 10.32 -11.62 -9.87
C ASP A 125 9.73 -10.55 -8.94
N VAL A 126 10.06 -10.63 -7.65
CA VAL A 126 9.73 -9.60 -6.66
C VAL A 126 10.93 -8.65 -6.53
N PRO A 127 10.73 -7.32 -6.47
CA PRO A 127 11.85 -6.38 -6.31
C PRO A 127 12.66 -6.71 -5.05
N SER A 128 13.98 -6.85 -5.21
CA SER A 128 14.89 -6.86 -4.07
C SER A 128 14.86 -5.51 -3.35
N ARG A 129 15.36 -5.43 -2.12
CA ARG A 129 15.47 -4.17 -1.37
C ARG A 129 16.16 -3.04 -2.17
N GLY A 130 15.48 -1.92 -2.30
CA GLY A 130 15.88 -0.75 -3.10
C GLY A 130 15.68 -0.92 -4.62
N GLY A 131 15.14 -2.06 -5.04
CA GLY A 131 14.84 -2.38 -6.43
C GLY A 131 13.45 -1.91 -6.84
N VAL A 132 13.26 -1.78 -8.15
CA VAL A 132 11.98 -1.45 -8.77
C VAL A 132 11.73 -2.41 -9.91
N VAL A 133 10.57 -3.07 -9.92
CA VAL A 133 10.14 -3.92 -11.03
C VAL A 133 8.87 -3.31 -11.62
N THR A 134 8.80 -3.29 -12.94
CA THR A 134 7.61 -2.83 -13.68
C THR A 134 6.84 -4.03 -14.18
N TYR A 135 5.55 -4.04 -13.90
CA TYR A 135 4.61 -5.08 -14.30
C TYR A 135 3.59 -4.50 -15.28
N VAL A 136 3.01 -5.39 -16.07
CA VAL A 136 1.94 -5.11 -17.02
C VAL A 136 0.78 -6.04 -16.72
N TYR A 137 -0.39 -5.44 -16.53
CA TYR A 137 -1.67 -6.12 -16.38
C TYR A 137 -2.41 -6.17 -17.71
N ASP A 138 -2.93 -7.35 -18.06
CA ASP A 138 -3.78 -7.54 -19.24
C ASP A 138 -5.20 -7.07 -18.98
N GLY A 139 -5.39 -5.77 -19.12
CA GLY A 139 -6.71 -5.16 -19.06
C GLY A 139 -6.66 -3.71 -18.63
N TYR A 140 -7.85 -3.12 -18.59
CA TYR A 140 -8.11 -1.84 -17.95
C TYR A 140 -8.58 -2.07 -16.50
N ILE A 141 -8.00 -1.32 -15.57
CA ILE A 141 -8.35 -1.26 -14.14
C ILE A 141 -8.64 0.20 -13.75
N ASP A 142 -9.54 0.43 -12.79
CA ASP A 142 -9.81 1.78 -12.27
C ASP A 142 -8.74 2.21 -11.25
N SER A 143 -8.29 1.27 -10.41
CA SER A 143 -7.19 1.49 -9.46
C SER A 143 -6.51 0.19 -9.05
N PHE A 144 -5.27 0.32 -8.57
CA PHE A 144 -4.54 -0.75 -7.91
C PHE A 144 -4.28 -0.42 -6.44
N GLU A 145 -4.30 -1.45 -5.60
CA GLU A 145 -3.88 -1.42 -4.19
C GLU A 145 -2.86 -2.53 -3.94
N ILE A 146 -1.83 -2.25 -3.13
CA ILE A 146 -0.82 -3.24 -2.76
C ILE A 146 -0.72 -3.44 -1.25
N ARG A 147 -0.47 -4.69 -0.86
CA ARG A 147 -0.25 -5.13 0.52
C ARG A 147 1.00 -6.01 0.61
N PRO A 148 1.89 -5.80 1.59
CA PRO A 148 3.08 -6.62 1.70
C PRO A 148 2.75 -7.99 2.29
N ILE A 149 3.49 -9.00 1.82
CA ILE A 149 3.56 -10.34 2.41
C ILE A 149 4.95 -10.45 3.03
N LEU A 150 5.01 -10.69 4.33
CA LEU A 150 6.25 -10.85 5.06
C LEU A 150 6.82 -12.25 4.88
N LYS A 151 8.13 -12.42 5.13
CA LYS A 151 8.81 -13.74 5.13
C LYS A 151 8.21 -14.77 6.10
N GLY A 152 7.42 -14.32 7.08
CA GLY A 152 6.65 -15.20 7.97
C GLY A 152 5.34 -15.71 7.36
N GLY A 153 4.97 -15.27 6.15
CA GLY A 153 3.68 -15.51 5.51
C GLY A 153 2.57 -14.56 5.94
N ASN A 154 2.86 -13.61 6.84
CA ASN A 154 1.87 -12.65 7.33
C ASN A 154 1.52 -11.62 6.26
N GLU A 155 0.22 -11.43 6.02
CA GLU A 155 -0.31 -10.40 5.13
C GLU A 155 -0.61 -9.13 5.93
N CYS A 156 -0.02 -8.01 5.54
CA CYS A 156 -0.27 -6.74 6.22
C CYS A 156 -1.41 -5.94 5.58
N GLU A 157 -1.80 -4.85 6.23
CA GLU A 157 -2.77 -3.91 5.67
C GLU A 157 -2.23 -3.19 4.41
N ARG A 158 -3.12 -2.41 3.78
CA ARG A 158 -2.80 -1.57 2.62
C ARG A 158 -1.56 -0.72 2.87
N SER A 159 -0.58 -0.85 1.97
CA SER A 159 0.60 0.01 1.97
C SER A 159 0.39 1.22 1.07
N ASP A 160 -0.04 1.00 -0.18
CA ASP A 160 -0.18 2.07 -1.17
C ASP A 160 -1.28 1.77 -2.20
N SER A 161 -1.66 2.79 -2.97
CA SER A 161 -2.64 2.71 -4.05
C SER A 161 -2.37 3.73 -5.14
N PHE A 162 -2.73 3.40 -6.38
CA PHE A 162 -2.73 4.40 -7.44
C PHE A 162 -3.88 4.20 -8.43
N GLU A 163 -4.21 5.28 -9.14
CA GLU A 163 -5.19 5.31 -10.23
C GLU A 163 -4.43 5.53 -11.55
N PRO A 164 -4.39 4.53 -12.46
CA PRO A 164 -3.69 4.67 -13.72
C PRO A 164 -4.36 5.73 -14.59
N ARG A 165 -3.55 6.53 -15.27
CA ARG A 165 -4.02 7.53 -16.24
C ARG A 165 -3.87 6.99 -17.65
N LEU A 166 -4.53 7.63 -18.62
CA LEU A 166 -4.26 7.31 -20.03
C LEU A 166 -2.79 7.63 -20.34
N CYS A 167 -2.08 6.72 -21.00
CA CYS A 167 -0.71 6.94 -21.41
C CYS A 167 -0.60 8.17 -22.32
N SER A 168 0.41 9.00 -22.09
CA SER A 168 0.61 10.23 -22.89
C SER A 168 1.31 9.98 -24.23
N ASN A 169 1.90 8.80 -24.41
CA ASN A 169 2.65 8.42 -25.61
C ASN A 169 2.34 6.96 -25.96
N ASP A 170 2.00 6.71 -27.22
CA ASP A 170 1.71 5.38 -27.76
C ASP A 170 2.93 4.46 -27.70
N GLU A 171 4.15 5.00 -27.70
CA GLU A 171 5.39 4.21 -27.52
C GLU A 171 5.43 3.50 -26.16
N VAL A 172 4.88 4.11 -25.10
CA VAL A 172 4.79 3.48 -23.78
C VAL A 172 3.83 2.30 -23.84
N VAL A 173 2.72 2.43 -24.57
CA VAL A 173 1.75 1.35 -24.75
C VAL A 173 2.39 0.21 -25.56
N LEU A 174 3.08 0.53 -26.65
CA LEU A 174 3.82 -0.45 -27.44
C LEU A 174 4.85 -1.22 -26.60
N CYS A 175 5.50 -0.54 -25.65
CA CYS A 175 6.42 -1.18 -24.72
C CYS A 175 5.75 -2.15 -23.75
N MET A 176 4.57 -1.81 -23.25
CA MET A 176 3.80 -2.73 -22.41
C MET A 176 3.29 -3.94 -23.21
N SER A 177 2.93 -3.72 -24.47
CA SER A 177 2.40 -4.75 -25.36
C SER A 177 3.43 -5.74 -25.87
N ARG A 178 4.64 -5.27 -26.22
CA ARG A 178 5.65 -6.09 -26.92
C ARG A 178 6.71 -6.66 -26.01
N SER A 179 7.16 -7.85 -26.39
CA SER A 179 8.28 -8.55 -25.80
C SER A 179 9.62 -8.11 -26.39
N GLY A 180 10.44 -7.43 -25.60
CA GLY A 180 11.90 -7.36 -25.80
C GLY A 180 12.44 -6.38 -26.85
N ASP A 181 13.57 -5.79 -26.46
CA ASP A 181 14.61 -5.08 -27.22
C ASP A 181 14.45 -3.59 -27.57
N PHE A 182 13.27 -2.98 -27.46
CA PHE A 182 13.09 -1.55 -27.83
C PHE A 182 12.46 -0.68 -26.74
N CYS A 183 12.49 -1.16 -25.50
CA CYS A 183 12.05 -0.50 -24.29
C CYS A 183 13.17 -0.68 -23.24
#